data_AF-A0A650EL55-F1
#
_entry.id   AF-A0A650EL55-F1
#
_cell.length_a   1.000
_cell.length_b   1.000
_cell.length_c   1.000
_cell.angle_alpha   90.00
_cell.angle_beta   90.00
_cell.angle_gamma   90.00
#
_symmetry.space_group_name_H-M   'P 1'
#
loop_
_entity.id
_entity.type
_entity.pdbx_description
1 polymer ?
#
loop_
_entity_poly.entity_id
_entity_poly.type
_entity_poly.pdbx_seq_one_letter_code
_entity_poly.pdbx_strand_id
1 'polypeptide(L)'
;MDETVIDKKYTDFIENLIEQVTPLLPQDVNELQKSYLVTNIRKSANLMAESILENEEFSRLDFDSQCFYIQVIAEWSFHKEIDLFRSGIPPRYWKGVMQKIWYAMWEVMYACVKNDAPESVVLSLVERFVNRTYKDAVEELKESEVIDENVKEKAKEQSNIDKMAQEYRLEKQVNQRIKDIIKRFILALIIGVVVTFTIIKFKIIGLASILTLLLVYHFMPTKQE
;
A
#
# COMPACT_ATOMS: atom_id res chain seq x y z
N MET A 1 -4.90 21.46 -21.56
CA MET A 1 -4.31 20.88 -20.35
C MET A 1 -2.88 20.58 -20.71
N ASP A 2 -1.93 21.29 -20.10
CA ASP A 2 -0.55 20.80 -20.10
C ASP A 2 -0.57 19.41 -19.45
N GLU A 3 0.06 18.41 -20.07
CA GLU A 3 0.29 17.13 -19.41
C GLU A 3 1.14 17.40 -18.18
N THR A 4 0.59 17.17 -16.99
CA THR A 4 1.34 17.24 -15.73
C THR A 4 2.50 16.25 -15.83
N VAL A 5 3.72 16.75 -15.97
CA VAL A 5 4.91 15.90 -16.09
C VAL A 5 5.15 15.24 -14.73
N ILE A 6 4.88 13.93 -14.66
CA ILE A 6 5.13 13.13 -13.45
C ILE A 6 6.64 13.13 -13.16
N ASP A 7 7.00 13.48 -11.92
CA ASP A 7 8.38 13.47 -11.46
C ASP A 7 8.99 12.06 -11.60
N LYS A 8 10.25 12.00 -12.06
CA LYS A 8 10.97 10.76 -12.33
C LYS A 8 10.96 9.81 -11.14
N LYS A 9 11.02 10.32 -9.91
CA LYS A 9 10.97 9.48 -8.69
C LYS A 9 9.70 8.62 -8.61
N TYR A 10 8.56 9.13 -9.08
CA TYR A 10 7.31 8.37 -9.11
C TYR A 10 7.31 7.39 -10.28
N THR A 11 7.76 7.82 -11.46
CA THR A 11 7.90 6.94 -12.62
C THR A 11 8.78 5.72 -12.31
N ASP A 12 9.95 5.94 -11.69
CA ASP A 12 10.87 4.88 -11.29
C ASP A 12 10.22 3.94 -10.25
N PHE A 13 9.47 4.48 -9.29
CA PHE A 13 8.73 3.65 -8.32
C PHE A 13 7.64 2.80 -9.00
N ILE A 14 6.88 3.39 -9.92
CA ILE A 14 5.77 2.72 -10.62
C ILE A 14 6.28 1.59 -11.51
N GLU A 15 7.36 1.80 -12.25
CA GLU A 15 7.94 0.73 -13.06
C GLU A 15 8.48 -0.42 -12.17
N ASN A 16 9.14 -0.10 -11.05
CA ASN A 16 9.57 -1.12 -10.09
C ASN A 16 8.37 -1.90 -9.50
N LEU A 17 7.26 -1.22 -9.21
CA LEU A 17 6.04 -1.88 -8.74
C LEU A 17 5.47 -2.83 -9.80
N ILE A 18 5.44 -2.40 -11.07
CA ILE A 18 4.97 -3.23 -12.18
C ILE A 18 5.87 -4.46 -12.36
N GLU A 19 7.19 -4.30 -12.26
CA GLU A 19 8.14 -5.43 -12.30
C GLU A 19 7.89 -6.44 -11.19
N GLN A 20 7.49 -6.00 -9.99
CA GLN A 20 7.17 -6.89 -8.87
C GLN A 20 5.83 -7.63 -9.05
N VAL A 21 4.82 -6.98 -9.64
CA VAL A 21 3.49 -7.57 -9.83
C VAL A 21 3.44 -8.49 -11.06
N THR A 22 4.23 -8.24 -12.09
CA THR A 22 4.20 -9.00 -13.36
C THR A 22 4.43 -10.51 -13.18
N PRO A 23 5.36 -10.99 -12.34
CA PRO A 23 5.52 -12.42 -12.06
C PRO A 23 4.34 -13.06 -11.30
N LEU A 24 3.53 -12.24 -10.63
CA LEU A 24 2.37 -12.66 -9.83
C LEU A 24 1.07 -12.72 -10.66
N LEU A 25 1.15 -12.40 -11.96
CA LEU A 25 0.00 -12.48 -12.85
C LEU A 25 -0.58 -13.91 -12.86
N PRO A 26 -1.91 -14.04 -12.74
CA PRO A 26 -2.53 -15.35 -12.66
C PRO A 26 -2.36 -16.15 -13.96
N GLN A 27 -2.23 -17.48 -13.86
CA GLN A 27 -2.00 -18.33 -15.04
C GLN A 27 -3.24 -18.47 -15.93
N ASP A 28 -4.44 -18.23 -15.39
CA ASP A 28 -5.72 -18.32 -16.09
C ASP A 28 -6.08 -17.06 -16.90
N VAL A 29 -5.21 -16.03 -16.95
CA VAL A 29 -5.38 -14.88 -17.85
C VAL A 29 -4.55 -15.02 -19.13
N ASN A 30 -5.14 -14.66 -20.27
CA ASN A 30 -4.45 -14.66 -21.56
C ASN A 30 -3.52 -13.46 -21.73
N GLU A 31 -2.66 -13.47 -22.76
CA GLU A 31 -1.67 -12.40 -22.99
C GLU A 31 -2.28 -11.00 -23.18
N LEU A 32 -3.46 -10.91 -23.80
CA LEU A 32 -4.16 -9.62 -23.95
C LEU A 32 -4.62 -9.09 -22.58
N GLN A 33 -5.12 -9.98 -21.72
CA GLN A 33 -5.52 -9.65 -20.36
C GLN A 33 -4.31 -9.27 -19.49
N LYS A 34 -3.17 -9.95 -19.64
CA LYS A 34 -1.92 -9.58 -18.94
C LYS A 34 -1.47 -8.16 -19.32
N SER A 35 -1.43 -7.86 -20.62
CA SER A 35 -1.09 -6.52 -21.11
C SER A 35 -2.07 -5.45 -20.61
N TYR A 36 -3.37 -5.78 -20.58
CA TYR A 36 -4.40 -4.91 -20.04
C TYR A 36 -4.20 -4.63 -18.54
N LEU A 37 -3.90 -5.66 -17.74
CA LEU A 37 -3.62 -5.53 -16.30
C LEU A 37 -2.43 -4.60 -16.06
N VAL A 38 -1.29 -4.85 -16.72
CA VAL A 38 -0.09 -4.02 -16.59
C VAL A 38 -0.36 -2.57 -16.98
N THR A 39 -1.13 -2.36 -18.06
CA THR A 39 -1.51 -1.02 -18.50
C THR A 39 -2.35 -0.29 -17.45
N ASN A 40 -3.32 -0.97 -16.83
CA ASN A 40 -4.20 -0.36 -15.83
C ASN A 40 -3.53 -0.18 -14.46
N ILE A 41 -2.57 -1.04 -14.08
CA ILE A 41 -1.67 -0.79 -12.93
C ILE A 41 -0.93 0.52 -13.15
N ARG A 42 -0.24 0.67 -14.30
CA ARG A 42 0.50 1.90 -14.62
C ARG A 42 -0.40 3.12 -14.61
N LYS A 43 -1.58 3.00 -15.24
CA LYS A 43 -2.55 4.10 -15.33
C LYS A 43 -3.05 4.55 -13.97
N SER A 44 -3.50 3.62 -13.13
CA SER A 44 -4.00 3.95 -11.78
C SER A 44 -2.91 4.56 -10.90
N ALA A 45 -1.70 4.01 -10.97
CA ALA A 45 -0.54 4.54 -10.26
C ALA A 45 -0.16 5.96 -10.70
N ASN A 46 -0.15 6.22 -12.01
CA ASN A 46 0.11 7.55 -12.59
C ASN A 46 -0.96 8.57 -12.18
N LEU A 47 -2.25 8.20 -12.22
CA LEU A 47 -3.34 9.10 -11.77
C LEU A 47 -3.17 9.51 -10.31
N MET A 48 -2.71 8.59 -9.44
CA MET A 48 -2.42 8.93 -8.05
C MET A 48 -1.17 9.81 -7.93
N ALA A 49 -0.12 9.56 -8.71
CA ALA A 49 1.07 10.41 -8.74
C ALA A 49 0.74 11.84 -9.21
N GLU A 50 -0.07 11.99 -10.26
CA GLU A 50 -0.61 13.27 -10.72
C GLU A 50 -1.39 13.96 -9.59
N SER A 51 -2.29 13.22 -8.93
CA SER A 51 -3.03 13.78 -7.79
C SER A 51 -2.12 14.20 -6.64
N ILE A 52 -1.00 13.51 -6.38
CA ILE A 52 -0.04 13.90 -5.35
C ILE A 52 0.61 15.24 -5.71
N LEU A 53 0.87 15.49 -6.99
CA LEU A 53 1.45 16.75 -7.46
C LEU A 53 0.45 17.91 -7.41
N GLU A 54 -0.82 17.64 -7.70
CA GLU A 54 -1.87 18.66 -7.81
C GLU A 54 -2.58 18.97 -6.50
N ASN A 55 -2.40 18.14 -5.46
CA ASN A 55 -3.13 18.26 -4.20
C ASN A 55 -2.19 18.51 -3.01
N GLU A 56 -2.39 19.64 -2.32
CA GLU A 56 -1.54 20.06 -1.19
C GLU A 56 -1.52 19.07 -0.02
N GLU A 57 -2.62 18.35 0.23
CA GLU A 57 -2.70 17.37 1.32
C GLU A 57 -1.82 16.15 1.07
N PHE A 58 -1.74 15.71 -0.19
CA PHE A 58 -0.87 14.60 -0.57
C PHE A 58 0.57 15.06 -0.76
N SER A 59 0.79 16.26 -1.30
CA SER A 59 2.13 16.76 -1.62
C SER A 59 2.98 17.04 -0.36
N ARG A 60 2.33 17.37 0.77
CA ARG A 60 3.00 17.59 2.07
C ARG A 60 3.54 16.32 2.72
N LEU A 61 3.10 15.14 2.28
CA LEU A 61 3.57 13.86 2.82
C LEU A 61 5.02 13.59 2.42
N ASP A 62 5.72 12.79 3.22
CA ASP A 62 7.03 12.28 2.81
C ASP A 62 6.90 11.29 1.64
N PHE A 63 8.01 11.04 0.95
CA PHE A 63 8.00 10.22 -0.25
C PHE A 63 7.58 8.77 -0.01
N ASP A 64 7.93 8.16 1.13
CA ASP A 64 7.53 6.78 1.44
C ASP A 64 6.00 6.73 1.62
N SER A 65 5.43 7.71 2.31
CA SER A 65 3.98 7.86 2.46
C SER A 65 3.27 8.09 1.12
N GLN A 66 3.86 8.89 0.21
CA GLN A 66 3.31 9.10 -1.15
C GLN A 66 3.31 7.79 -1.96
N CYS A 67 4.42 7.06 -1.93
CA CYS A 67 4.55 5.74 -2.57
C CYS A 67 3.54 4.74 -2.02
N PHE A 68 3.22 4.78 -0.72
CA PHE A 68 2.18 3.95 -0.13
C PHE A 68 0.81 4.16 -0.82
N TYR A 69 0.37 5.40 -1.03
CA TYR A 69 -0.91 5.66 -1.72
C TYR A 69 -0.90 5.23 -3.19
N ILE A 70 0.22 5.43 -3.90
CA ILE A 70 0.41 4.95 -5.27
C ILE A 70 0.30 3.43 -5.33
N GLN A 71 0.96 2.72 -4.41
CA GLN A 71 0.92 1.26 -4.34
C GLN A 71 -0.49 0.75 -4.02
N VAL A 72 -1.17 1.37 -3.05
CA VAL A 72 -2.54 1.00 -2.68
C VAL A 72 -3.46 1.08 -3.90
N ILE A 73 -3.49 2.19 -4.63
CA ILE A 73 -4.39 2.26 -5.80
C ILE A 73 -4.03 1.24 -6.88
N ALA A 74 -2.74 1.01 -7.11
CA ALA A 74 -2.26 0.11 -8.15
C ALA A 74 -2.62 -1.36 -7.87
N GLU A 75 -2.38 -1.84 -6.65
CA GLU A 75 -2.63 -3.23 -6.28
C GLU A 75 -4.13 -3.54 -6.21
N TRP A 76 -4.92 -2.68 -5.57
CA TRP A 76 -6.37 -2.85 -5.56
C TRP A 76 -6.93 -2.83 -6.98
N SER A 77 -6.40 -1.99 -7.86
CA SER A 77 -6.78 -1.98 -9.27
C SER A 77 -6.48 -3.32 -9.94
N PHE A 78 -5.25 -3.82 -9.79
CA PHE A 78 -4.83 -5.11 -10.32
C PHE A 78 -5.80 -6.23 -9.94
N HIS A 79 -6.15 -6.33 -8.67
CA HIS A 79 -7.04 -7.40 -8.22
C HIS A 79 -8.49 -7.22 -8.67
N LYS A 80 -9.02 -5.98 -8.69
CA LYS A 80 -10.38 -5.72 -9.17
C LYS A 80 -10.54 -6.04 -10.66
N GLU A 81 -9.50 -5.80 -11.45
CA GLU A 81 -9.49 -6.16 -12.88
C GLU A 81 -9.55 -7.68 -13.08
N ILE A 82 -8.81 -8.44 -12.28
CA ILE A 82 -8.89 -9.92 -12.30
C ILE A 82 -10.31 -10.38 -11.94
N ASP A 83 -10.93 -9.78 -10.94
CA ASP A 83 -12.31 -10.12 -10.56
C ASP A 83 -13.28 -9.78 -11.69
N LEU A 84 -13.09 -8.65 -12.38
CA LEU A 84 -13.89 -8.29 -13.56
C LEU A 84 -13.73 -9.31 -14.69
N PHE A 85 -12.52 -9.80 -14.96
CA PHE A 85 -12.30 -10.84 -15.96
C PHE A 85 -13.06 -12.13 -15.65
N ARG A 86 -13.17 -12.47 -14.36
CA ARG A 86 -13.84 -13.71 -13.89
C ARG A 86 -15.34 -13.52 -13.64
N SER A 87 -15.80 -12.28 -13.49
CA SER A 87 -17.18 -11.92 -13.12
C SER A 87 -18.23 -12.32 -14.16
N GLY A 88 -17.88 -12.38 -15.44
CA GLY A 88 -18.84 -12.53 -16.54
C GLY A 88 -19.51 -11.23 -16.98
N ILE A 89 -19.18 -10.09 -16.36
CA ILE A 89 -19.62 -8.76 -16.80
C ILE A 89 -19.04 -8.49 -18.20
N PRO A 90 -19.81 -7.95 -19.17
CA PRO A 90 -19.29 -7.68 -20.50
C PRO A 90 -18.13 -6.66 -20.48
N PRO A 91 -17.03 -6.89 -21.24
CA PRO A 91 -15.82 -6.06 -21.19
C PRO A 91 -16.03 -4.56 -21.41
N ARG A 92 -17.05 -4.19 -22.19
CA ARG A 92 -17.39 -2.78 -22.45
C ARG A 92 -17.76 -1.99 -21.19
N TYR A 93 -18.11 -2.65 -20.08
CA TYR A 93 -18.46 -2.01 -18.81
C TYR A 93 -17.32 -1.99 -17.79
N TRP A 94 -16.25 -2.77 -17.98
CA TRP A 94 -15.15 -2.90 -17.00
C TRP A 94 -14.52 -1.55 -16.66
N LYS A 95 -14.23 -0.74 -17.69
CA LYS A 95 -13.68 0.62 -17.52
C LYS A 95 -14.57 1.49 -16.61
N GLY A 96 -15.89 1.43 -16.80
CA GLY A 96 -16.83 2.22 -16.00
C GLY A 96 -16.85 1.78 -14.53
N VAL A 97 -16.82 0.48 -14.28
CA VAL A 97 -16.72 -0.08 -12.92
C VAL A 97 -15.40 0.36 -12.26
N MET A 98 -14.29 0.24 -12.97
CA MET A 98 -12.97 0.61 -12.45
C MET A 98 -12.82 2.10 -12.16
N GLN A 99 -13.39 2.97 -13.00
CA GLN A 99 -13.39 4.41 -12.74
C GLN A 99 -14.12 4.77 -11.45
N LYS A 100 -15.27 4.14 -11.17
CA LYS A 100 -15.98 4.33 -9.89
C LYS A 100 -15.14 3.88 -8.70
N ILE A 101 -14.47 2.73 -8.84
CA ILE A 101 -13.58 2.19 -7.79
C ILE A 101 -12.40 3.15 -7.54
N TRP A 102 -11.69 3.58 -8.59
CA TRP A 102 -10.57 4.51 -8.46
C TRP A 102 -10.97 5.82 -7.77
N TYR A 103 -12.12 6.37 -8.16
CA TYR A 103 -12.65 7.58 -7.54
C TYR A 103 -12.95 7.37 -6.05
N ALA A 104 -13.67 6.30 -5.70
CA ALA A 104 -13.99 5.98 -4.31
C ALA A 104 -12.73 5.75 -3.46
N MET A 105 -11.73 5.05 -4.01
CA MET A 105 -10.44 4.88 -3.33
C MET A 105 -9.77 6.24 -3.08
N TRP A 106 -9.69 7.08 -4.10
CA TRP A 106 -9.07 8.39 -3.99
C TRP A 106 -9.75 9.26 -2.94
N GLU A 107 -11.08 9.33 -2.93
CA GLU A 107 -11.84 10.13 -1.94
C GLU A 107 -11.57 9.67 -0.51
N VAL A 108 -11.54 8.36 -0.29
CA VAL A 108 -11.27 7.77 1.03
C VAL A 108 -9.84 8.05 1.46
N MET A 109 -8.87 7.86 0.56
CA MET A 109 -7.46 8.15 0.84
C MET A 109 -7.24 9.64 1.14
N TYR A 110 -7.85 10.53 0.36
CA TYR A 110 -7.79 11.98 0.58
C TYR A 110 -8.37 12.35 1.95
N ALA A 111 -9.53 11.80 2.31
CA ALA A 111 -10.12 12.00 3.63
C ALA A 111 -9.21 11.48 4.75
N CYS A 112 -8.53 10.34 4.55
CA CYS A 112 -7.57 9.81 5.51
C CYS A 112 -6.38 10.74 5.73
N VAL A 113 -5.78 11.25 4.64
CA VAL A 113 -4.65 12.17 4.70
C VAL A 113 -5.03 13.46 5.41
N LYS A 114 -6.22 14.01 5.12
CA LYS A 114 -6.72 15.22 5.78
C LYS A 114 -6.92 15.04 7.29
N ASN A 115 -7.16 13.82 7.75
CA ASN A 115 -7.38 13.48 9.15
C ASN A 115 -6.16 12.80 9.80
N ASP A 116 -4.99 12.84 9.15
CA ASP A 116 -3.74 12.20 9.59
C ASP A 116 -3.94 10.74 10.04
N ALA A 117 -4.78 10.00 9.32
CA ALA A 117 -5.13 8.64 9.67
C ALA A 117 -3.93 7.68 9.45
N PRO A 118 -3.71 6.70 10.35
CA PRO A 118 -2.63 5.74 10.18
C PRO A 118 -2.91 4.83 8.98
N GLU A 119 -1.85 4.37 8.30
CA GLU A 119 -1.95 3.56 7.09
C GLU A 119 -2.82 2.30 7.25
N SER A 120 -2.83 1.68 8.43
CA SER A 120 -3.69 0.52 8.73
C SER A 120 -5.19 0.86 8.65
N VAL A 121 -5.56 2.06 9.08
CA VAL A 121 -6.93 2.58 8.95
C VAL A 121 -7.22 2.91 7.50
N VAL A 122 -6.28 3.52 6.75
CA VAL A 122 -6.43 3.76 5.32
C VAL A 122 -6.77 2.48 4.58
N LEU A 123 -6.01 1.41 4.80
CA LEU A 123 -6.22 0.11 4.15
C LEU A 123 -7.59 -0.47 4.48
N SER A 124 -7.99 -0.45 5.75
CA SER A 124 -9.30 -0.96 6.16
C SER A 124 -10.46 -0.16 5.58
N LEU A 125 -10.30 1.15 5.40
CA LEU A 125 -11.32 2.01 4.80
C LEU A 125 -11.38 1.79 3.29
N VAL A 126 -10.24 1.80 2.60
CA VAL A 126 -10.13 1.52 1.17
C VAL A 126 -10.78 0.18 0.84
N GLU A 127 -10.45 -0.88 1.56
CA GLU A 127 -11.06 -2.21 1.43
C GLU A 127 -12.59 -2.13 1.47
N ARG A 128 -13.15 -1.54 2.53
CA ARG A 128 -14.60 -1.44 2.70
C ARG A 128 -15.27 -0.68 1.56
N PHE A 129 -14.68 0.43 1.12
CA PHE A 129 -15.25 1.26 0.07
C PHE A 129 -15.10 0.63 -1.32
N VAL A 130 -13.96 0.01 -1.63
CA VAL A 130 -13.79 -0.77 -2.88
C VAL A 130 -14.84 -1.87 -2.95
N ASN A 131 -15.06 -2.61 -1.86
CA ASN A 131 -16.04 -3.70 -1.80
C ASN A 131 -17.45 -3.19 -2.07
N ARG A 132 -17.81 -2.12 -1.38
CA ARG A 132 -19.11 -1.49 -1.52
C ARG A 132 -19.30 -0.96 -2.94
N THR A 133 -18.37 -0.17 -3.45
CA THR A 133 -18.45 0.43 -4.79
C THR A 133 -18.50 -0.63 -5.89
N TYR A 134 -17.76 -1.73 -5.76
CA TYR A 134 -17.88 -2.85 -6.69
C TYR A 134 -19.27 -3.47 -6.65
N LYS A 135 -19.79 -3.81 -5.46
CA LYS A 135 -21.13 -4.39 -5.31
C LYS A 135 -22.22 -3.47 -5.84
N ASP A 136 -22.14 -2.18 -5.53
CA ASP A 136 -23.07 -1.15 -6.00
C ASP A 136 -23.01 -1.07 -7.54
N ALA A 137 -21.81 -1.06 -8.14
CA ALA A 137 -21.66 -1.05 -9.59
C ALA A 137 -22.20 -2.32 -10.27
N VAL A 138 -22.07 -3.49 -9.66
CA VAL A 138 -22.67 -4.73 -10.16
C VAL A 138 -24.20 -4.67 -10.06
N GLU A 139 -24.74 -4.14 -8.95
CA GLU A 139 -26.19 -3.98 -8.79
C GLU A 139 -26.76 -3.01 -9.82
N GLU A 140 -26.11 -1.87 -10.07
CA GLU A 140 -26.52 -0.93 -11.11
C GLU A 140 -26.55 -1.57 -12.51
N LEU A 141 -25.56 -2.41 -12.83
CA LEU A 141 -25.55 -3.17 -14.10
C LEU A 141 -26.71 -4.17 -14.17
N LYS A 142 -27.09 -4.76 -13.03
CA LYS A 142 -28.24 -5.67 -12.95
C LYS A 142 -29.56 -4.91 -13.13
N GLU A 143 -29.73 -3.79 -12.43
CA GLU A 143 -30.91 -2.91 -12.52
C GLU A 143 -31.08 -2.34 -13.93
N SER A 144 -29.97 -2.08 -14.62
CA SER A 144 -29.95 -1.63 -16.02
C SER A 144 -30.15 -2.76 -17.04
N GLU A 145 -30.49 -3.97 -16.59
CA GLU A 145 -30.67 -5.18 -17.41
C GLU A 145 -29.45 -5.56 -18.29
N VAL A 146 -28.26 -5.07 -17.92
CA VAL A 146 -27.00 -5.36 -18.65
C VAL A 146 -26.50 -6.77 -18.33
N ILE A 147 -26.72 -7.23 -17.11
CA ILE A 147 -26.36 -8.57 -16.63
C ILE A 147 -27.57 -9.28 -16.02
N ASP A 148 -27.54 -10.61 -15.96
CA ASP A 148 -28.55 -11.40 -15.27
C ASP A 148 -28.18 -11.69 -13.80
N GLU A 149 -29.08 -12.37 -13.08
CA GLU A 149 -28.88 -12.70 -11.67
C GLU A 149 -27.70 -13.65 -11.45
N ASN A 150 -27.45 -14.58 -12.39
CA ASN A 150 -26.34 -15.53 -12.28
C ASN A 150 -24.99 -14.82 -12.41
N VAL A 151 -24.89 -13.87 -13.35
CA VAL A 151 -23.69 -13.04 -13.52
C VAL A 151 -23.47 -12.13 -12.30
N LYS A 152 -24.54 -11.57 -11.73
CA LYS A 152 -24.45 -10.78 -10.49
C LYS A 152 -23.87 -11.60 -9.34
N GLU A 153 -24.44 -12.77 -9.07
CA GLU A 153 -23.99 -13.62 -7.96
C GLU A 153 -22.55 -14.10 -8.20
N LYS A 154 -22.22 -14.53 -9.43
CA LYS A 154 -20.85 -14.88 -9.80
C LYS A 154 -19.88 -13.71 -9.55
N ALA A 155 -20.22 -12.50 -10.00
CA ALA A 155 -19.39 -11.31 -9.80
C ALA A 155 -19.14 -11.03 -8.30
N LYS A 156 -20.20 -11.12 -7.47
CA LYS A 156 -20.11 -10.91 -6.02
C LYS A 156 -19.27 -11.99 -5.32
N GLU A 157 -19.32 -13.24 -5.78
CA GLU A 157 -18.53 -14.35 -5.24
C GLU A 157 -17.04 -14.29 -5.62
N GLN A 158 -16.71 -13.80 -6.81
CA GLN A 158 -15.31 -13.68 -7.25
C GLN A 158 -14.50 -12.68 -6.41
N SER A 159 -15.18 -11.73 -5.77
CA SER A 159 -14.61 -10.71 -4.91
C SER A 159 -13.99 -11.29 -3.63
N ASN A 160 -12.88 -12.03 -3.75
CA ASN A 160 -12.11 -12.65 -2.65
C ASN A 160 -11.18 -11.62 -1.97
N ILE A 161 -11.72 -10.45 -1.69
CA ILE A 161 -11.01 -9.28 -1.22
C ILE A 161 -10.48 -9.47 0.21
N ASP A 162 -11.23 -10.18 1.06
CA ASP A 162 -10.86 -10.40 2.45
C ASP A 162 -9.52 -11.16 2.56
N LYS A 163 -9.21 -12.04 1.60
CA LYS A 163 -7.93 -12.75 1.53
C LYS A 163 -6.78 -11.81 1.19
N MET A 164 -6.97 -10.95 0.20
CA MET A 164 -5.98 -9.97 -0.25
C MET A 164 -5.68 -8.93 0.83
N ALA A 165 -6.71 -8.40 1.49
CA ALA A 165 -6.52 -7.44 2.57
C ALA A 165 -5.76 -8.07 3.74
N GLN A 166 -5.96 -9.35 4.02
CA GLN A 166 -5.17 -10.09 5.00
C GLN A 166 -3.71 -10.28 4.55
N GLU A 167 -3.48 -10.70 3.32
CA GLU A 167 -2.14 -10.85 2.73
C GLU A 167 -1.35 -9.53 2.79
N TYR A 168 -1.97 -8.43 2.38
CA TYR A 168 -1.35 -7.10 2.41
C TYR A 168 -1.04 -6.63 3.83
N ARG A 169 -1.97 -6.84 4.79
CA ARG A 169 -1.74 -6.54 6.21
C ARG A 169 -0.58 -7.38 6.78
N LEU A 170 -0.50 -8.67 6.41
CA LEU A 170 0.56 -9.58 6.83
C LEU A 170 1.92 -9.14 6.28
N GLU A 171 2.00 -8.86 4.98
CA GLU A 171 3.24 -8.41 4.33
C GLU A 171 3.76 -7.11 4.95
N LYS A 172 2.87 -6.14 5.17
CA LYS A 172 3.23 -4.87 5.82
C LYS A 172 3.68 -5.06 7.27
N GLN A 173 3.00 -5.91 8.05
CA GLN A 173 3.42 -6.23 9.42
C GLN A 173 4.80 -6.89 9.45
N VAL A 174 5.08 -7.81 8.52
CA VAL A 174 6.40 -8.45 8.39
C VAL A 174 7.46 -7.42 8.03
N ASN A 175 7.20 -6.57 7.04
CA ASN A 175 8.15 -5.54 6.60
C ASN A 175 8.44 -4.52 7.72
N GLN A 176 7.42 -4.07 8.46
CA GLN A 176 7.60 -3.21 9.63
C GLN A 176 8.43 -3.87 10.74
N ARG A 177 8.16 -5.15 11.06
CA ARG A 177 8.98 -5.91 12.02
C ARG A 177 10.43 -6.01 11.57
N ILE A 178 10.69 -6.27 10.29
CA ILE A 178 12.05 -6.33 9.73
C ILE A 178 12.74 -4.96 9.85
N LYS A 179 12.07 -3.87 9.47
CA LYS A 179 12.61 -2.50 9.63
C LYS A 179 12.97 -2.21 11.09
N ASP A 180 12.14 -2.61 12.05
CA ASP A 180 12.41 -2.41 13.48
C ASP A 180 13.60 -3.23 13.99
N ILE A 181 13.73 -4.48 13.52
CA ILE A 181 14.89 -5.33 13.81
C ILE A 181 16.17 -4.68 13.28
N ILE A 182 16.16 -4.19 12.03
CA ILE A 182 17.31 -3.53 11.42
C ILE A 182 17.67 -2.25 12.20
N LYS A 183 16.68 -1.41 12.57
CA LYS A 183 16.92 -0.22 13.39
C LYS A 183 17.59 -0.56 14.72
N ARG A 184 17.09 -1.59 15.42
CA ARG A 184 17.69 -2.07 16.68
C ARG A 184 19.10 -2.59 16.48
N PHE A 185 19.35 -3.30 15.38
CA PHE A 185 20.67 -3.82 15.04
C PHE A 185 21.68 -2.68 14.77
N ILE A 186 21.29 -1.68 13.97
CA ILE A 186 22.13 -0.50 13.70
C ILE A 186 22.41 0.26 15.00
N LEU A 187 21.40 0.47 15.84
CA LEU A 187 21.57 1.13 17.14
C LEU A 187 22.55 0.35 18.04
N ALA A 188 22.43 -0.97 18.11
CA ALA A 188 23.35 -1.82 18.87
C ALA A 188 24.78 -1.71 18.35
N LEU A 189 24.96 -1.62 17.03
CA LEU A 189 26.27 -1.44 16.39
C LEU A 189 26.88 -0.07 16.75
N ILE A 190 26.09 0.99 16.70
CA ILE A 190 26.51 2.35 17.12
C ILE A 190 26.91 2.36 18.60
N ILE A 191 26.09 1.78 19.48
CA ILE A 191 26.40 1.68 20.91
C ILE A 191 27.70 0.88 21.11
N GLY A 192 27.87 -0.24 20.40
CA GLY A 192 29.08 -1.04 20.45
C GLY A 192 30.33 -0.26 20.06
N VAL A 193 30.27 0.55 19.01
CA VAL A 193 31.37 1.43 18.59
C VAL A 193 31.69 2.47 19.66
N VAL A 194 30.67 3.14 20.22
CA VAL A 194 30.85 4.16 21.28
C VAL A 194 31.47 3.55 22.53
N VAL A 195 30.97 2.39 22.97
CA VAL A 195 31.49 1.66 24.13
C VAL A 195 32.94 1.25 23.91
N THR A 196 33.26 0.69 22.76
CA THR A 196 34.62 0.25 22.42
C THR A 196 35.57 1.45 22.37
N PHE A 197 35.15 2.56 21.77
CA PHE A 197 35.93 3.80 21.73
C PHE A 197 36.19 4.36 23.14
N THR A 198 35.18 4.38 24.01
CA THR A 198 35.33 4.84 25.40
C THR A 198 36.30 3.95 26.19
N ILE A 199 36.25 2.63 26.00
CA ILE A 199 37.18 1.69 26.64
C ILE A 199 38.62 1.91 26.16
N ILE A 200 38.84 2.05 24.84
CA ILE A 200 40.16 2.28 24.26
C ILE A 200 40.75 3.62 24.75
N LYS A 201 39.94 4.68 24.75
CA LYS A 201 40.40 6.04 25.07
C LYS A 201 40.58 6.28 26.57
N PHE A 202 39.73 5.70 27.42
CA PHE A 202 39.70 5.99 28.87
C PHE A 202 40.08 4.81 29.77
N LYS A 203 40.43 3.64 29.21
CA LYS A 203 40.90 2.44 29.92
C LYS A 203 39.99 2.08 31.11
N ILE A 204 40.54 1.91 32.32
CA ILE A 204 39.83 1.47 33.53
C ILE A 204 38.69 2.43 33.92
N ILE A 205 38.86 3.73 33.69
CA ILE A 205 37.84 4.76 33.98
C ILE A 205 36.65 4.62 33.01
N GLY A 206 36.94 4.31 31.74
CA GLY A 206 35.90 4.01 30.74
C GLY A 206 35.05 2.80 31.13
N LEU A 207 35.69 1.72 31.58
CA LEU A 207 35.00 0.50 32.03
C LEU A 207 34.10 0.75 33.25
N ALA A 208 34.62 1.48 34.26
CA ALA A 208 33.87 1.85 35.45
C ALA A 208 32.66 2.74 35.13
N SER A 209 32.82 3.70 34.21
CA SER A 209 31.73 4.59 33.80
C SER A 209 30.58 3.84 33.12
N ILE A 210 30.87 2.87 32.22
CA ILE A 210 29.86 2.04 31.56
C ILE A 210 29.13 1.13 32.56
N LEU A 211 29.88 0.48 33.47
CA LEU A 211 29.30 -0.36 34.52
C LEU A 211 28.38 0.42 35.44
N THR A 212 28.76 1.65 35.80
CA THR A 212 27.92 2.54 36.63
C THR A 212 26.65 2.95 35.89
N LEU A 213 26.74 3.24 34.59
CA LEU A 213 25.59 3.61 33.75
C LEU A 213 24.59 2.44 33.57
N LEU A 214 25.10 1.21 33.39
CA LEU A 214 24.30 -0.01 33.33
C LEU A 214 23.62 -0.32 34.66
N LEU A 215 24.32 -0.10 35.79
CA LEU A 215 23.75 -0.22 37.14
C LEU A 215 22.61 0.79 37.34
N VAL A 216 22.84 2.06 36.99
CA VAL A 216 21.80 3.11 37.08
C VAL A 216 20.60 2.78 36.19
N TYR A 217 20.83 2.29 34.97
CA TYR A 217 19.76 1.87 34.07
C TYR A 217 18.96 0.67 34.62
N HIS A 218 19.63 -0.30 35.22
CA HIS A 218 18.97 -1.49 35.80
C HIS A 218 18.16 -1.18 37.05
N PHE A 219 18.59 -0.21 37.86
CA PHE A 219 17.89 0.22 39.08
C PHE A 219 16.94 1.41 38.86
N MET A 220 16.93 2.03 37.69
CA MET A 220 15.91 3.01 37.34
C MET A 220 14.58 2.27 37.10
N PRO A 221 13.51 2.61 37.83
CA PRO A 221 12.21 2.02 37.59
C PRO A 221 11.74 2.46 36.19
N THR A 222 11.70 1.52 35.25
CA THR A 222 11.01 1.72 33.98
C THR A 222 9.53 1.88 34.30
N LYS A 223 9.04 3.11 34.25
CA LYS A 223 7.59 3.36 34.16
C LYS A 223 7.10 2.67 32.88
N GLN A 224 6.37 1.57 33.07
CA GLN A 224 5.53 1.01 32.03
C GLN A 224 4.35 1.97 31.85
N GLU A 225 4.35 2.70 30.73
CA GLU A 225 3.14 3.28 30.12
C GLU A 225 2.84 2.51 28.84
#